data_AF-A0A0M0BQL1-F1
#
_entry.id   AF-A0A0M0BQL1-F1
#
_cell.length_a   1.000
_cell.length_b   1.000
_cell.length_c   1.000
_cell.angle_alpha   90.00
_cell.angle_beta   90.00
_cell.angle_gamma   90.00
#
_symmetry.space_group_name_H-M   'P 1'
#
loop_
_entity.id
_entity.type
_entity.pdbx_description
1 polymer ?
#
loop_
_entity_poly.entity_id
_entity_poly.type
_entity_poly.pdbx_seq_one_letter_code
_entity_poly.pdbx_strand_id
1 'polypeptide(L)'
;MLLCCMMPMMFRGSGQGDSPSQTTSESDTWYVTTPIQESYDTIIKETDDWRERATARRSKSRFAFLSRRSPQNFVVDQAVSPRLYRLKDDRAGEVSFELTEVEEGGTTVKATYEGRARSLVQNFKAKMPVKILGANVRTCPSCGKDMRPEFKSCPYCGSKLG
;
A
#
# COMPACT_ATOMS: atom_id res chain seq x y z
N MET A 1 2.74 12.25 -65.96
CA MET A 1 2.06 13.42 -65.36
C MET A 1 0.58 13.04 -65.21
N LEU A 2 0.11 12.20 -64.29
CA LEU A 2 0.25 12.16 -62.82
C LEU A 2 -0.19 13.48 -62.17
N LEU A 3 -1.45 13.54 -61.71
CA LEU A 3 -2.00 14.41 -60.64
C LEU A 3 -3.53 14.17 -60.56
N CYS A 4 -3.99 13.16 -59.83
CA CYS A 4 -4.30 13.15 -58.38
C CYS A 4 -5.71 13.68 -58.06
N CYS A 5 -6.59 12.72 -57.76
CA CYS A 5 -7.93 12.86 -57.21
C CYS A 5 -7.97 13.82 -56.01
N MET A 6 -8.66 14.95 -56.13
CA MET A 6 -9.06 15.77 -54.97
C MET A 6 -10.47 15.35 -54.53
N MET A 7 -10.54 14.34 -53.67
CA MET A 7 -11.71 14.07 -52.83
C MET A 7 -11.50 14.79 -51.48
N PRO A 8 -12.38 15.70 -51.06
CA PRO A 8 -12.28 16.29 -49.72
C PRO A 8 -12.71 15.27 -48.67
N MET A 9 -11.77 14.92 -47.79
CA MET A 9 -12.02 14.13 -46.59
C MET A 9 -12.98 14.87 -45.65
N MET A 10 -14.24 14.44 -45.61
CA MET A 10 -15.12 14.68 -44.46
C MET A 10 -15.07 13.49 -43.52
N PHE A 11 -13.94 13.33 -42.83
CA PHE A 11 -13.84 12.59 -41.57
C PHE A 11 -13.60 13.58 -40.44
N ARG A 12 -14.66 14.23 -39.97
CA ARG A 12 -14.70 14.80 -38.61
C ARG A 12 -15.42 13.82 -37.70
N GLY A 13 -14.81 12.65 -37.54
CA GLY A 13 -15.00 11.84 -36.34
C GLY A 13 -14.34 12.56 -35.17
N SER A 14 -15.04 13.52 -34.58
CA SER A 14 -14.74 13.97 -33.21
C SER A 14 -15.53 13.07 -32.27
N GLY A 15 -15.15 11.80 -32.26
CA GLY A 15 -15.40 10.92 -31.13
C GLY A 15 -14.59 11.48 -29.97
N GLN A 16 -15.17 12.44 -29.25
CA GLN A 16 -14.75 12.80 -27.92
C GLN A 16 -15.11 11.60 -27.04
N GLY A 17 -14.29 10.56 -27.13
CA GLY A 17 -14.22 9.55 -26.09
C GLY A 17 -13.69 10.27 -24.87
N ASP A 18 -14.61 10.63 -23.97
CA ASP A 18 -14.29 10.86 -22.57
C ASP A 18 -13.44 9.67 -22.11
N SER A 19 -12.12 9.85 -22.13
CA SER A 19 -11.23 8.92 -21.45
C SER A 19 -11.51 9.14 -19.97
N PRO A 20 -12.10 8.16 -19.25
CA PRO A 20 -12.24 8.30 -17.82
C PRO A 20 -10.82 8.47 -17.27
N SER A 21 -10.65 9.51 -16.45
CA SER A 21 -9.40 9.83 -15.77
C SER A 21 -8.74 8.53 -15.30
N GLN A 22 -7.58 8.19 -15.87
CA GLN A 22 -6.79 7.06 -15.41
C GLN A 22 -6.31 7.39 -14.00
N THR A 23 -7.10 7.02 -13.00
CA THR A 23 -6.66 7.01 -11.61
C THR A 23 -5.60 5.92 -11.53
N THR A 24 -4.33 6.31 -11.44
CA THR A 24 -3.21 5.36 -11.35
C THR A 24 -3.32 4.60 -10.03
N SER A 25 -3.72 3.34 -10.10
CA SER A 25 -3.71 2.42 -8.96
C SER A 25 -2.27 1.95 -8.71
N GLU A 26 -1.83 2.07 -7.46
CA GLU A 26 -0.55 1.58 -6.95
C GLU A 26 -0.77 0.30 -6.13
N SER A 27 0.26 -0.52 -5.97
CA SER A 27 0.20 -1.70 -5.11
C SER A 27 1.51 -1.94 -4.36
N ASP A 28 1.38 -2.29 -3.08
CA ASP A 28 2.47 -2.67 -2.19
C ASP A 28 2.20 -4.05 -1.59
N THR A 29 3.22 -4.90 -1.60
CA THR A 29 3.18 -6.21 -0.93
C THR A 29 4.26 -6.27 0.15
N TRP A 30 3.91 -6.78 1.33
CA TRP A 30 4.86 -7.02 2.41
C TRP A 30 4.47 -8.24 3.25
N TYR A 31 5.44 -8.80 3.96
CA TYR A 31 5.26 -9.94 4.85
C TYR A 31 5.26 -9.49 6.30
N VAL A 32 4.36 -10.07 7.10
CA VAL A 32 4.28 -9.89 8.55
C VAL A 32 4.32 -11.25 9.25
N THR A 33 4.84 -11.26 10.46
CA THR A 33 5.03 -12.49 11.24
C THR A 33 3.81 -12.95 12.02
N THR A 34 2.79 -12.12 12.04
CA THR A 34 1.56 -12.36 12.76
C THR A 34 0.65 -13.27 11.93
N PRO A 35 -0.14 -14.13 12.58
CA PRO A 35 -1.17 -14.92 11.91
C PRO A 35 -2.14 -14.05 11.11
N ILE A 36 -2.83 -14.66 10.14
CA ILE A 36 -3.69 -13.93 9.20
C ILE A 36 -4.83 -13.18 9.90
N GLN A 37 -5.42 -13.76 10.94
CA GLN A 37 -6.49 -13.12 11.70
C GLN A 37 -5.99 -11.86 12.45
N GLU A 38 -4.87 -11.96 13.17
CA GLU A 38 -4.30 -10.82 13.89
C GLU A 38 -3.88 -9.69 12.95
N SER A 39 -3.34 -10.05 11.78
CA SER A 39 -2.98 -9.10 10.73
C SER A 39 -4.23 -8.40 10.17
N TYR A 40 -5.32 -9.14 9.98
CA TYR A 40 -6.61 -8.60 9.55
C TYR A 40 -7.20 -7.63 10.59
N ASP A 41 -7.20 -8.01 11.86
CA ASP A 41 -7.72 -7.18 12.95
C ASP A 41 -6.89 -5.89 13.11
N THR A 42 -5.57 -5.98 12.89
CA THR A 42 -4.68 -4.82 12.87
C THR A 42 -5.01 -3.84 11.73
N ILE A 43 -5.37 -4.35 10.55
CA ILE A 43 -5.84 -3.52 9.42
C ILE A 43 -7.14 -2.81 9.80
N ILE A 44 -8.11 -3.54 10.38
CA ILE A 44 -9.37 -2.93 10.83
C ILE A 44 -9.07 -1.77 11.78
N LYS A 45 -8.27 -2.02 12.82
CA LYS A 45 -7.91 -1.02 13.82
C LYS A 45 -7.24 0.22 13.22
N GLU A 46 -6.25 0.05 12.34
CA GLU A 46 -5.60 1.22 11.71
C GLU A 46 -6.59 2.01 10.84
N THR A 47 -7.52 1.34 10.16
CA THR A 47 -8.50 2.01 9.31
C THR A 47 -9.59 2.72 10.12
N ASP A 48 -9.91 2.23 11.31
CA ASP A 48 -10.73 2.94 12.28
C ASP A 48 -10.01 4.20 12.78
N ASP A 49 -8.71 4.12 13.08
CA ASP A 49 -7.91 5.30 13.41
C ASP A 49 -7.88 6.33 12.25
N TRP A 50 -7.97 5.89 10.99
CA TRP A 50 -8.09 6.81 9.85
C TRP A 50 -9.43 7.55 9.87
N ARG A 51 -10.53 6.83 10.11
CA ARG A 51 -11.89 7.41 10.25
C ARG A 51 -11.95 8.40 11.41
N GLU A 52 -11.43 8.04 12.57
CA GLU A 52 -11.40 8.90 13.75
C GLU A 52 -10.57 10.16 13.51
N ARG A 53 -9.38 10.03 12.91
CA ARG A 53 -8.54 11.20 12.56
C ARG A 53 -9.22 12.12 11.55
N ALA A 54 -9.96 11.56 10.60
CA ALA A 54 -10.68 12.35 9.61
C ALA A 54 -11.86 13.13 10.23
N THR A 55 -12.63 12.50 11.13
CA THR A 55 -13.72 13.16 11.86
C THR A 55 -13.20 14.22 12.85
N ALA A 56 -12.12 13.94 13.58
CA ALA A 56 -11.50 14.89 14.50
C ALA A 56 -10.98 16.14 13.78
N ARG A 57 -10.34 16.00 12.60
CA ARG A 57 -9.91 17.12 11.76
C ARG A 57 -11.07 18.02 11.34
N ARG A 58 -12.26 17.45 11.10
CA ARG A 58 -13.48 18.22 10.81
C ARG A 58 -13.93 19.05 12.02
N SER A 59 -14.01 18.43 13.20
CA SER A 59 -14.50 19.08 14.43
C SER A 59 -13.68 20.31 14.84
N LYS A 60 -12.37 20.30 14.55
CA LYS A 60 -11.45 21.41 14.90
C LYS A 60 -11.50 22.58 13.90
N SER A 61 -12.16 22.42 12.75
CA SER A 61 -12.26 23.49 11.74
C SER A 61 -13.38 24.47 12.09
N ARG A 62 -13.01 25.68 12.54
CA ARG A 62 -13.96 26.78 12.83
C ARG A 62 -14.75 27.26 11.61
N PHE A 63 -14.35 26.86 10.41
CA PHE A 63 -14.98 27.22 9.13
C PHE A 63 -15.50 25.99 8.37
N ALA A 64 -15.82 24.89 9.07
CA ALA A 64 -16.33 23.68 8.43
C ALA A 64 -17.55 23.92 7.52
N PHE A 65 -18.38 24.93 7.83
CA PHE A 65 -19.54 25.31 7.03
C PHE A 65 -19.22 26.01 5.69
N LEU A 66 -18.00 26.56 5.53
CA LEU A 66 -17.55 27.23 4.29
C LEU A 66 -16.74 26.28 3.37
N SER A 67 -16.35 25.12 3.87
CA SER A 67 -15.54 24.17 3.10
C SER A 67 -16.41 23.30 2.19
N ARG A 68 -16.32 23.54 0.87
CA ARG A 68 -16.86 22.65 -0.18
C ARG A 68 -16.12 21.30 -0.31
N ARG A 69 -15.07 21.03 0.46
CA ARG A 69 -14.35 19.74 0.35
C ARG A 69 -15.19 18.60 0.93
N SER A 70 -15.34 17.53 0.14
CA SER A 70 -15.94 16.28 0.61
C SER A 70 -15.19 15.75 1.84
N PRO A 71 -15.91 15.23 2.84
CA PRO A 71 -15.30 14.67 4.03
C PRO A 71 -14.53 13.38 3.70
N GLN A 72 -13.38 13.17 4.35
CA GLN A 72 -12.73 11.85 4.37
C GLN A 72 -13.48 10.99 5.38
N ASN A 73 -14.12 9.91 4.93
CA ASN A 73 -14.98 9.06 5.76
C ASN A 73 -14.62 7.57 5.69
N PHE A 74 -13.72 7.14 4.79
CA PHE A 74 -13.24 5.75 4.65
C PHE A 74 -14.34 4.70 4.92
N VAL A 75 -15.31 4.60 4.03
CA VAL A 75 -16.45 3.69 4.16
C VAL A 75 -16.03 2.29 3.74
N VAL A 76 -16.41 1.27 4.53
CA VAL A 76 -16.17 -0.14 4.14
C VAL A 76 -17.04 -0.50 2.95
N ASP A 77 -16.40 -0.88 1.85
CA ASP A 77 -17.07 -1.34 0.64
C ASP A 77 -17.17 -2.88 0.61
N GLN A 78 -16.15 -3.58 1.10
CA GLN A 78 -16.17 -5.04 1.21
C GLN A 78 -15.30 -5.52 2.39
N ALA A 79 -15.81 -6.47 3.16
CA ALA A 79 -15.08 -7.13 4.24
C ALA A 79 -15.35 -8.64 4.21
N VAL A 80 -14.31 -9.43 3.94
CA VAL A 80 -14.34 -10.90 3.94
C VAL A 80 -13.21 -11.38 4.83
N SER A 81 -13.50 -11.61 6.11
CA SER A 81 -12.49 -12.00 7.09
C SER A 81 -11.93 -13.41 6.83
N PRO A 82 -10.62 -13.66 7.02
CA PRO A 82 -9.53 -12.70 7.28
C PRO A 82 -8.78 -12.29 5.99
N ARG A 83 -9.39 -12.44 4.80
CA ARG A 83 -8.69 -12.41 3.51
C ARG A 83 -8.80 -11.10 2.74
N LEU A 84 -9.86 -10.31 2.98
CA LEU A 84 -10.10 -9.09 2.21
C LEU A 84 -10.73 -8.01 3.07
N TYR A 85 -10.19 -6.80 2.99
CA TYR A 85 -10.78 -5.60 3.55
C TYR A 85 -10.61 -4.43 2.59
N ARG A 86 -11.72 -3.86 2.12
CA ARG A 86 -11.76 -2.79 1.11
C ARG A 86 -12.55 -1.60 1.60
N LEU A 87 -11.99 -0.42 1.38
CA LEU A 87 -12.52 0.87 1.79
C LEU A 87 -12.58 1.81 0.59
N LYS A 88 -13.58 2.69 0.60
CA LYS A 88 -13.70 3.80 -0.35
C LYS A 88 -13.75 5.12 0.38
N ASP A 89 -13.09 6.11 -0.20
CA ASP A 89 -13.08 7.47 0.29
C ASP A 89 -13.09 8.45 -0.88
N ASP A 90 -13.97 9.45 -0.86
CA ASP A 90 -14.09 10.41 -1.97
C ASP A 90 -12.78 11.17 -2.26
N ARG A 91 -11.94 11.36 -1.23
CA ARG A 91 -10.69 12.10 -1.34
C ARG A 91 -9.48 11.21 -1.52
N ALA A 92 -9.39 10.09 -0.80
CA ALA A 92 -8.26 9.18 -0.86
C ALA A 92 -8.39 8.15 -1.98
N GLY A 93 -9.61 7.90 -2.49
CA GLY A 93 -9.89 6.87 -3.46
C GLY A 93 -10.22 5.53 -2.81
N GLU A 94 -10.09 4.46 -3.60
CA GLU A 94 -10.20 3.09 -3.09
C GLU A 94 -8.88 2.61 -2.46
N VAL A 95 -9.00 1.85 -1.37
CA VAL A 95 -7.91 1.10 -0.73
C VAL A 95 -8.40 -0.32 -0.44
N SER A 96 -7.71 -1.33 -0.95
CA SER A 96 -7.96 -2.73 -0.66
C SER A 96 -6.76 -3.40 -0.03
N PHE A 97 -7.02 -4.27 0.95
CA PHE A 97 -6.03 -5.13 1.58
C PHE A 97 -6.44 -6.58 1.34
N GLU A 98 -5.60 -7.32 0.63
CA GLU A 98 -5.70 -8.76 0.43
C GLU A 98 -4.67 -9.45 1.31
N LEU A 99 -5.09 -10.48 2.07
CA LEU A 99 -4.23 -11.22 2.99
C LEU A 99 -4.16 -12.69 2.60
N THR A 100 -2.94 -13.22 2.60
CA THR A 100 -2.65 -14.63 2.31
C THR A 100 -1.77 -15.22 3.40
N GLU A 101 -2.19 -16.34 3.96
CA GLU A 101 -1.42 -17.09 4.96
C GLU A 101 -0.20 -17.75 4.31
N VAL A 102 0.92 -17.78 5.01
CA VAL A 102 2.18 -18.39 4.59
C VAL A 102 2.52 -19.54 5.53
N GLU A 103 3.13 -20.61 5.03
CA GLU A 103 3.38 -21.87 5.74
C GLU A 103 4.10 -21.72 7.10
N GLU A 104 4.90 -20.66 7.28
CA GLU A 104 5.59 -20.36 8.55
C GLU A 104 4.73 -19.60 9.60
N GLY A 105 3.41 -19.59 9.44
CA GLY A 105 2.48 -18.90 10.36
C GLY A 105 2.47 -17.38 10.24
N GLY A 106 3.08 -16.85 9.18
CA GLY A 106 3.04 -15.43 8.84
C GLY A 106 1.99 -15.12 7.77
N THR A 107 1.89 -13.84 7.43
CA THR A 107 0.88 -13.34 6.49
C THR A 107 1.52 -12.44 5.46
N THR A 108 1.19 -12.66 4.18
CA THR A 108 1.47 -11.69 3.12
C THR A 108 0.29 -10.73 3.03
N VAL A 109 0.57 -9.43 3.15
CA VAL A 109 -0.41 -8.37 2.96
C VAL A 109 -0.11 -7.67 1.64
N LYS A 110 -1.08 -7.69 0.73
CA LYS A 110 -1.07 -6.92 -0.51
C LYS A 110 -2.06 -5.79 -0.39
N ALA A 111 -1.57 -4.55 -0.41
CA ALA A 111 -2.40 -3.36 -0.50
C ALA A 111 -2.49 -2.89 -1.95
N THR A 112 -3.69 -2.59 -2.43
CA THR A 112 -3.92 -1.89 -3.70
C THR A 112 -4.64 -0.59 -3.40
N TYR A 113 -4.15 0.53 -3.92
CA TYR A 113 -4.65 1.84 -3.53
C TYR A 113 -4.43 2.89 -4.62
N GLU A 114 -5.27 3.91 -4.66
CA GLU A 114 -4.99 5.09 -5.49
C GLU A 114 -3.84 5.93 -4.91
N GLY A 115 -3.07 6.61 -5.76
CA GLY A 115 -1.89 7.39 -5.32
C GLY A 115 -2.16 8.43 -4.21
N ARG A 116 -3.42 8.90 -4.07
CA ARG A 116 -3.83 9.81 -2.98
C ARG A 116 -3.80 9.14 -1.60
N ALA A 117 -3.97 7.82 -1.53
CA ALA A 117 -3.89 7.03 -0.31
C ALA A 117 -2.47 6.52 0.01
N ARG A 118 -1.48 6.77 -0.87
CA ARG A 118 -0.09 6.28 -0.72
C ARG A 118 0.49 6.55 0.67
N SER A 119 0.38 7.78 1.16
CA SER A 119 0.92 8.14 2.48
C SER A 119 0.27 7.37 3.63
N LEU A 120 -1.02 7.02 3.54
CA LEU A 120 -1.71 6.23 4.56
C LEU A 120 -1.18 4.81 4.58
N VAL A 121 -1.07 4.18 3.41
CA VAL A 121 -0.61 2.80 3.27
C VAL A 121 0.86 2.67 3.65
N GLN A 122 1.74 3.58 3.23
CA GLN A 122 3.16 3.56 3.60
C GLN A 122 3.36 3.75 5.11
N ASN A 123 2.62 4.67 5.74
CA ASN A 123 2.67 4.86 7.18
C ASN A 123 2.15 3.64 7.94
N PHE A 124 1.11 2.97 7.44
CA PHE A 124 0.61 1.74 8.02
C PHE A 124 1.65 0.61 7.91
N LYS A 125 2.19 0.38 6.70
CA LYS A 125 3.25 -0.59 6.45
C LYS A 125 4.45 -0.40 7.38
N ALA A 126 4.84 0.85 7.66
CA ALA A 126 5.94 1.17 8.57
C ALA A 126 5.65 0.85 10.05
N LYS A 127 4.37 0.77 10.46
CA LYS A 127 3.97 0.38 11.82
C LYS A 127 3.85 -1.14 12.00
N MET A 128 3.71 -1.89 10.90
CA MET A 128 3.57 -3.35 10.97
C MET A 128 4.91 -3.99 11.35
N PRO A 129 4.90 -5.13 12.06
CA PRO A 129 6.10 -5.90 12.37
C PRO A 129 6.60 -6.62 11.09
N VAL A 130 7.07 -5.83 10.12
CA VAL A 130 7.63 -6.34 8.88
C VAL A 130 8.95 -7.02 9.21
N LYS A 131 9.00 -8.34 9.11
CA LYS A 131 10.29 -9.06 9.06
C LYS A 131 10.97 -8.68 7.76
N ILE A 132 11.85 -7.68 7.82
CA ILE A 132 12.89 -7.55 6.80
C ILE A 132 13.72 -8.82 6.95
N LEU A 133 13.72 -9.69 5.92
CA LEU A 133 14.46 -10.96 5.88
C LEU A 133 16.01 -10.81 5.99
N GLY A 134 16.50 -9.70 6.55
CA GLY A 134 17.91 -9.40 6.77
C GLY A 134 18.20 -8.54 8.02
N ALA A 135 17.27 -8.36 8.96
CA ALA A 135 17.52 -7.50 10.13
C ALA A 135 18.41 -8.14 11.22
N ASN A 136 18.65 -9.44 11.13
CA ASN A 136 19.65 -10.12 11.94
C ASN A 136 20.92 -10.32 11.11
N VAL A 137 21.57 -9.23 10.74
CA VAL A 137 22.90 -9.25 10.12
C VAL A 137 23.87 -8.70 11.16
N ARG A 138 24.86 -9.50 11.51
CA ARG A 138 26.00 -9.06 12.31
C ARG A 138 27.22 -8.95 11.41
N THR A 139 28.01 -7.91 11.63
CA THR A 139 29.27 -7.73 10.90
C THR A 139 30.39 -8.46 11.64
N CYS A 140 31.22 -9.21 10.91
CA CYS A 140 32.37 -9.88 11.49
C CYS A 140 33.40 -8.84 12.00
N PRO A 141 33.82 -8.87 13.27
CA PRO A 141 34.79 -7.91 13.81
C PRO A 141 36.18 -8.06 13.18
N SER A 142 36.51 -9.23 12.63
CA SER A 142 37.83 -9.50 12.05
C SER A 142 37.97 -9.10 10.59
N CYS A 143 36.91 -9.21 9.78
CA CYS A 143 36.98 -8.97 8.33
C CYS A 143 35.95 -7.97 7.80
N GLY A 144 35.06 -7.46 8.66
CA GLY A 144 34.08 -6.43 8.29
C GLY A 144 32.96 -6.91 7.36
N LYS A 145 32.86 -8.21 7.07
CA LYS A 145 31.80 -8.76 6.21
C LYS A 145 30.54 -9.07 7.01
N ASP A 146 29.40 -8.82 6.39
CA ASP A 146 28.08 -9.10 6.92
C ASP A 146 27.78 -10.60 6.91
N MET A 147 27.20 -11.07 8.00
CA MET A 147 26.91 -12.48 8.20
C MET A 147 25.73 -12.68 9.15
N ARG A 148 25.11 -13.84 9.07
CA ARG A 148 23.99 -14.20 9.93
C ARG A 148 24.48 -14.49 11.36
N PRO A 149 23.74 -14.14 12.42
CA PRO A 149 24.19 -14.27 13.80
C PRO A 149 24.37 -15.72 14.26
N GLU A 150 23.72 -16.69 13.62
CA GLU A 150 23.80 -18.12 13.97
C GLU A 150 25.17 -18.77 13.74
N PHE A 151 26.06 -18.14 12.97
CA PHE A 151 27.37 -18.71 12.63
C PHE A 151 28.37 -18.63 13.79
N LYS A 152 28.76 -19.75 14.42
CA LYS A 152 29.82 -19.78 15.45
C LYS A 152 31.22 -19.31 14.96
N SER A 153 31.42 -19.28 13.65
CA SER A 153 32.65 -18.81 13.00
C SER A 153 32.32 -18.08 11.71
N CYS A 154 33.06 -17.02 11.39
CA CYS A 154 32.88 -16.26 10.17
C CYS A 154 33.15 -17.15 8.93
N PRO A 155 32.19 -17.29 8.00
CA PRO A 155 32.38 -18.13 6.81
C PRO A 155 33.39 -17.54 5.81
N TYR A 156 33.72 -16.25 5.94
CA TYR A 156 34.62 -15.57 5.01
C TYR A 156 36.07 -15.54 5.45
N CYS A 157 36.34 -15.52 6.76
CA CYS A 157 37.70 -15.40 7.29
C CYS A 157 38.05 -16.43 8.36
N GLY A 158 37.11 -17.31 8.75
CA GLY A 158 37.33 -18.35 9.74
C GLY A 158 37.42 -17.88 11.20
N SER A 159 37.30 -16.57 11.46
CA SER A 159 37.36 -16.04 12.83
C SER A 159 36.23 -16.59 13.69
N LYS A 160 36.55 -17.07 14.90
CA LYS A 160 35.55 -17.52 15.88
C LYS A 160 34.79 -16.32 16.42
N LEU A 161 33.48 -16.47 16.54
CA LEU A 161 32.58 -15.43 16.99
C LEU A 161 31.94 -15.96 18.27
N GLY A 162 32.27 -15.29 19.39
CA GLY A 162 31.84 -15.68 20.73
C GLY A 162 30.33 -15.74 20.90
#